data_AF-A0A9D2G1F0-F1
#
_entry.id   AF-A0A9D2G1F0-F1
#
_cell.length_a   1.000
_cell.length_b   1.000
_cell.length_c   1.000
_cell.angle_alpha   90.00
_cell.angle_beta   90.00
_cell.angle_gamma   90.00
#
_symmetry.space_group_name_H-M   'P 1'
#
loop_
_entity.id
_entity.type
_entity.pdbx_description
1 polymer ?
#
loop_
_entity_poly.entity_id
_entity_poly.type
_entity_poly.pdbx_seq_one_letter_code
_entity_poly.pdbx_strand_id
1 'polypeptide(L)'
;EDVVKPYFSAYNFWFDQIKIGKNGGEFYEEFNSFYPKEQFGWELNPGHLTADEEWLSSPFFSGSDKTVQSGMIFQVDFIPNQEGHHGVSAESTVAIADAKLRQEIEEQYPALWERIQKRRLYMREELNIELKEELLPLCSTLAYYRPFFLNPNLAMALK
;
A
#
# COMPACT_ATOMS: atom_id res chain seq x y z
N GLU A 1 -5.46 15.29 -13.85
CA GLU A 1 -6.31 14.41 -13.01
C GLU A 1 -6.23 12.95 -13.44
N ASP A 2 -6.01 12.71 -14.73
CA ASP A 2 -6.01 11.39 -15.40
C ASP A 2 -4.93 10.42 -14.94
N VAL A 3 -3.89 10.92 -14.26
CA VAL A 3 -2.84 10.08 -13.63
C VAL A 3 -3.04 10.00 -12.11
N VAL A 4 -3.20 11.15 -11.47
CA VAL A 4 -3.32 11.30 -10.01
C VAL A 4 -4.51 10.53 -9.43
N LYS A 5 -5.72 10.66 -10.02
CA LYS A 5 -6.92 9.98 -9.49
C LYS A 5 -6.82 8.47 -9.67
N PRO A 6 -6.52 7.92 -10.86
CA PRO A 6 -6.34 6.48 -11.03
C PRO A 6 -5.21 5.89 -10.17
N TYR A 7 -4.09 6.61 -10.03
CA TYR A 7 -2.99 6.18 -9.16
C TYR A 7 -3.44 6.06 -7.69
N PHE A 8 -4.16 7.07 -7.18
CA PHE A 8 -4.68 7.02 -5.81
C PHE A 8 -5.74 5.92 -5.62
N SER A 9 -6.59 5.69 -6.63
CA SER A 9 -7.52 4.56 -6.65
C SER A 9 -6.80 3.20 -6.66
N ALA A 10 -5.68 3.07 -7.38
CA ALA A 10 -4.85 1.87 -7.37
C ALA A 10 -4.20 1.63 -5.99
N TYR A 11 -3.87 2.70 -5.27
CA TYR A 11 -3.38 2.61 -3.89
C TYR A 11 -4.45 2.03 -2.95
N ASN A 12 -5.70 2.50 -3.08
CA ASN A 12 -6.80 1.92 -2.31
C ASN A 12 -7.10 0.47 -2.72
N PHE A 13 -7.08 0.19 -4.02
CA PHE A 13 -7.24 -1.17 -4.54
C PHE A 13 -6.21 -2.14 -3.93
N TRP A 14 -4.96 -1.69 -3.78
CA TRP A 14 -3.91 -2.47 -3.13
C TRP A 14 -4.31 -2.88 -1.71
N PHE A 15 -4.82 -1.93 -0.90
CA PHE A 15 -5.30 -2.20 0.46
C PHE A 15 -6.51 -3.14 0.49
N ASP A 16 -7.43 -2.98 -0.47
CA ASP A 16 -8.64 -3.79 -0.56
C ASP A 16 -8.36 -5.23 -1.00
N GLN A 17 -7.34 -5.45 -1.84
CA GLN A 17 -7.02 -6.79 -2.36
C GLN A 17 -6.03 -7.56 -1.49
N ILE A 18 -5.12 -6.87 -0.79
CA ILE A 18 -4.15 -7.54 0.06
C ILE A 18 -4.85 -8.26 1.21
N LYS A 19 -4.46 -9.51 1.47
CA LYS A 19 -4.92 -10.30 2.61
C LYS A 19 -4.01 -11.50 2.85
N ILE A 20 -4.01 -12.04 4.06
CA ILE A 20 -3.34 -13.32 4.34
C ILE A 20 -3.95 -14.40 3.43
N GLY A 21 -3.09 -15.20 2.81
CA GLY A 21 -3.49 -16.23 1.86
C GLY A 21 -3.68 -15.76 0.42
N LYS A 22 -3.53 -14.45 0.11
CA LYS A 22 -3.59 -13.97 -1.27
C LYS A 22 -2.43 -14.52 -2.08
N ASN A 23 -2.71 -15.17 -3.22
CA ASN A 23 -1.68 -15.56 -4.18
C ASN A 23 -1.16 -14.31 -4.91
N GLY A 24 0.16 -14.22 -5.06
CA GLY A 24 0.84 -13.06 -5.60
C GLY A 24 0.68 -12.91 -7.12
N GLY A 25 0.59 -14.02 -7.86
CA GLY A 25 0.30 -14.01 -9.28
C GLY A 25 -1.12 -13.52 -9.58
N GLU A 26 -2.11 -14.03 -8.82
CA GLU A 26 -3.50 -13.55 -8.89
C GLU A 26 -3.59 -12.05 -8.56
N PHE A 27 -2.91 -11.60 -7.50
CA PHE A 27 -2.84 -10.18 -7.17
C PHE A 27 -2.26 -9.35 -8.31
N TYR A 28 -1.17 -9.81 -8.92
CA TYR A 28 -0.53 -9.11 -10.04
C TYR A 28 -1.48 -8.97 -11.23
N GLU A 29 -2.18 -10.04 -11.62
CA GLU A 29 -3.11 -10.01 -12.76
C GLU A 29 -4.32 -9.11 -12.46
N GLU A 30 -4.88 -9.17 -11.26
CA GLU A 30 -5.96 -8.28 -10.83
C GLU A 30 -5.53 -6.81 -10.80
N PHE A 31 -4.34 -6.53 -10.26
CA PHE A 31 -3.77 -5.19 -10.23
C PHE A 31 -3.54 -4.66 -11.65
N ASN A 32 -2.95 -5.46 -12.54
CA ASN A 32 -2.74 -5.08 -13.93
C ASN A 32 -4.07 -4.95 -14.71
N SER A 33 -5.12 -5.68 -14.32
CA SER A 33 -6.45 -5.48 -14.90
C SER A 33 -7.10 -4.17 -14.42
N PHE A 34 -6.87 -3.76 -13.18
CA PHE A 34 -7.43 -2.55 -12.59
C PHE A 34 -6.64 -1.28 -12.95
N TYR A 35 -5.32 -1.37 -12.93
CA TYR A 35 -4.37 -0.30 -13.20
C TYR A 35 -3.33 -0.79 -14.23
N PRO A 36 -3.67 -0.80 -15.54
CA PRO A 36 -2.86 -1.50 -16.55
C PRO A 36 -1.47 -0.91 -16.77
N LYS A 37 -0.46 -1.78 -16.81
CA LYS A 37 0.93 -1.41 -17.13
C LYS A 37 1.05 -0.75 -18.49
N GLU A 38 0.33 -1.27 -19.49
CA GLU A 38 0.33 -0.72 -20.85
C GLU A 38 -0.17 0.73 -20.88
N GLN A 39 -1.13 1.07 -20.01
CA GLN A 39 -1.68 2.41 -19.92
C GLN A 39 -0.84 3.34 -19.03
N PHE A 40 -0.44 2.89 -17.85
CA PHE A 40 0.16 3.74 -16.81
C PHE A 40 1.69 3.62 -16.69
N GLY A 41 2.31 2.69 -17.41
CA GLY A 41 3.76 2.59 -17.58
C GLY A 41 4.56 2.21 -16.34
N TRP A 42 3.92 1.70 -15.28
CA TRP A 42 4.63 1.35 -14.05
C TRP A 42 5.68 0.25 -14.29
N GLU A 43 6.89 0.45 -13.77
CA GLU A 43 8.04 -0.39 -14.08
C GLU A 43 8.28 -1.48 -13.02
N LEU A 44 8.01 -1.15 -11.76
CA LEU A 44 8.17 -2.02 -10.60
C LEU A 44 6.98 -2.99 -10.43
N ASN A 45 7.22 -4.10 -9.72
CA ASN A 45 6.13 -4.94 -9.23
C ASN A 45 5.26 -4.13 -8.25
N PRO A 46 3.94 -4.41 -8.14
CA PRO A 46 3.02 -3.61 -7.32
C PRO A 46 3.19 -3.87 -5.81
N GLY A 47 4.31 -3.39 -5.30
CA GLY A 47 4.82 -3.60 -3.96
C GLY A 47 5.85 -4.72 -3.86
N HIS A 48 6.64 -4.67 -2.81
CA HIS A 48 7.67 -5.67 -2.49
C HIS A 48 7.84 -5.79 -0.98
N LEU A 49 8.45 -6.89 -0.55
CA LEU A 49 8.84 -7.06 0.85
C LEU A 49 9.97 -6.09 1.20
N THR A 50 9.98 -5.63 2.45
CA THR A 50 11.04 -4.77 2.98
C THR A 50 11.37 -5.19 4.42
N ALA A 51 12.61 -4.96 4.86
CA ALA A 51 13.09 -5.00 6.24
C ALA A 51 14.61 -4.79 6.19
N ASP A 52 15.40 -5.85 6.40
CA ASP A 52 16.86 -5.84 6.30
C ASP A 52 17.35 -5.80 4.84
N GLU A 53 16.49 -6.20 3.89
CA GLU A 53 16.71 -6.10 2.45
C GLU A 53 15.44 -5.52 1.81
N GLU A 54 15.61 -4.63 0.84
CA GLU A 54 14.51 -3.82 0.30
C GLU A 54 14.06 -4.31 -1.08
N TRP A 55 14.97 -4.57 -2.02
CA TRP A 55 14.58 -4.64 -3.45
C TRP A 55 14.49 -6.05 -4.05
N LEU A 56 14.88 -7.09 -3.31
CA LEU A 56 15.10 -8.41 -3.92
C LEU A 56 13.90 -9.37 -3.84
N SER A 57 12.78 -9.01 -3.19
CA SER A 57 11.69 -9.96 -2.94
C SER A 57 10.30 -9.33 -3.07
N SER A 58 9.70 -9.43 -4.24
CA SER A 58 8.25 -9.17 -4.41
C SER A 58 7.52 -10.48 -4.69
N PRO A 59 6.42 -10.79 -3.99
CA PRO A 59 5.54 -11.88 -4.37
C PRO A 59 4.63 -11.52 -5.56
N PHE A 60 4.55 -10.25 -5.97
CA PHE A 60 3.59 -9.75 -6.96
C PHE A 60 4.22 -9.63 -8.34
N PHE A 61 4.34 -10.76 -9.05
CA PHE A 61 4.78 -10.80 -10.44
C PHE A 61 3.97 -11.83 -11.22
N SER A 62 3.92 -11.68 -12.55
CA SER A 62 3.14 -12.60 -13.39
C SER A 62 3.60 -14.05 -13.21
N GLY A 63 2.64 -14.94 -12.97
CA GLY A 63 2.90 -16.36 -12.71
C GLY A 63 3.48 -16.68 -11.32
N SER A 64 3.51 -15.74 -10.38
CA SER A 64 4.00 -16.00 -9.02
C SER A 64 3.15 -17.03 -8.28
N ASP A 65 3.83 -18.02 -7.68
CA ASP A 65 3.26 -19.04 -6.80
C ASP A 65 3.33 -18.65 -5.31
N LYS A 66 3.81 -17.44 -4.99
CA LYS A 66 4.00 -16.98 -3.62
C LYS A 66 2.69 -16.52 -3.02
N THR A 67 2.57 -16.66 -1.71
CA THR A 67 1.34 -16.34 -0.97
C THR A 67 1.66 -15.37 0.16
N VAL A 68 0.82 -14.36 0.32
CA VAL A 68 0.92 -13.38 1.41
C VAL A 68 0.70 -14.08 2.76
N GLN A 69 1.59 -13.85 3.72
CA GLN A 69 1.56 -14.46 5.05
C GLN A 69 1.58 -13.39 6.15
N SER A 70 1.10 -13.77 7.32
CA SER A 70 1.32 -13.03 8.58
C SER A 70 2.82 -12.86 8.82
N GLY A 71 3.21 -11.68 9.31
CA GLY A 71 4.60 -11.28 9.55
C GLY A 71 5.32 -10.65 8.36
N MET A 72 4.71 -10.64 7.16
CA MET A 72 5.29 -9.93 6.01
C MET A 72 5.16 -8.42 6.18
N ILE A 73 6.23 -7.70 5.82
CA ILE A 73 6.25 -6.24 5.76
C ILE A 73 6.42 -5.86 4.30
N PHE A 74 5.53 -5.00 3.80
CA PHE A 74 5.53 -4.54 2.42
C PHE A 74 5.83 -3.05 2.34
N GLN A 75 6.57 -2.68 1.30
CA GLN A 75 6.49 -1.35 0.72
C GLN A 75 5.43 -1.39 -0.38
N VAL A 76 4.45 -0.48 -0.30
CA VAL A 76 3.48 -0.23 -1.37
C VAL A 76 4.14 0.75 -2.35
N ASP A 77 4.56 0.25 -3.51
CA ASP A 77 5.28 1.00 -4.54
C ASP A 77 4.98 0.41 -5.93
N PHE A 78 4.54 1.24 -6.87
CA PHE A 78 4.27 0.91 -8.27
C PHE A 78 4.38 2.13 -9.18
N ILE A 79 5.30 3.05 -8.87
CA ILE A 79 5.46 4.38 -9.50
C ILE A 79 5.05 4.40 -10.98
N PRO A 80 4.02 5.18 -11.38
CA PRO A 80 3.60 5.28 -12.76
C PRO A 80 4.59 6.10 -13.58
N ASN A 81 4.73 5.75 -14.85
CA ASN A 81 5.57 6.46 -15.80
C ASN A 81 4.70 6.95 -16.96
N GLN A 82 4.44 8.27 -16.99
CA GLN A 82 3.57 8.91 -17.96
C GLN A 82 4.23 10.20 -18.46
N GLU A 83 4.25 10.37 -19.79
CA GLU A 83 4.83 11.56 -20.42
C GLU A 83 4.14 12.84 -19.88
N GLY A 84 4.94 13.83 -19.51
CA GLY A 84 4.46 15.11 -18.97
C GLY A 84 3.92 15.04 -17.53
N HIS A 85 3.94 13.86 -16.88
CA HIS A 85 3.41 13.64 -15.53
C HIS A 85 4.50 13.08 -14.59
N HIS A 86 5.70 13.64 -14.66
CA HIS A 86 6.79 13.27 -13.75
C HIS A 86 6.59 13.92 -12.37
N GLY A 87 6.81 13.15 -11.29
CA GLY A 87 7.24 13.75 -10.02
C GLY A 87 6.32 13.66 -8.80
N VAL A 88 5.23 12.88 -8.79
CA VAL A 88 4.56 12.56 -7.52
C VAL A 88 4.08 11.11 -7.50
N SER A 89 4.74 10.30 -6.68
CA SER A 89 4.29 8.98 -6.21
C SER A 89 4.04 9.04 -4.70
N ALA A 90 3.37 8.02 -4.18
CA ALA A 90 3.34 7.71 -2.76
C ALA A 90 4.00 6.34 -2.56
N GLU A 91 4.81 6.24 -1.52
CA GLU A 91 5.43 4.99 -1.12
C GLU A 91 5.19 4.82 0.36
N SER A 92 4.85 3.62 0.81
CA SER A 92 4.46 3.44 2.20
C SER A 92 4.64 2.03 2.71
N THR A 93 5.06 1.95 3.97
CA THR A 93 5.31 0.68 4.63
C THR A 93 4.09 0.21 5.42
N VAL A 94 3.74 -1.05 5.24
CA VAL A 94 2.66 -1.75 5.94
C VAL A 94 3.14 -3.12 6.42
N ALA A 95 2.55 -3.63 7.51
CA ALA A 95 2.74 -5.01 7.93
C ALA A 95 1.44 -5.80 7.79
N ILE A 96 1.57 -7.09 7.48
CA ILE A 96 0.49 -8.06 7.51
C ILE A 96 0.59 -8.84 8.82
N ALA A 97 -0.48 -8.84 9.62
CA ALA A 97 -0.51 -9.51 10.90
C ALA A 97 -1.85 -10.22 11.13
N ASP A 98 -1.81 -11.53 11.37
CA ASP A 98 -2.96 -12.28 11.84
C ASP A 98 -3.39 -11.84 13.26
N ALA A 99 -4.52 -12.36 13.73
CA ALA A 99 -5.07 -11.98 15.03
C ALA A 99 -4.10 -12.25 16.20
N LYS A 100 -3.32 -13.33 16.14
CA LYS A 100 -2.35 -13.68 17.19
C LYS A 100 -1.20 -12.67 17.19
N LEU A 101 -0.61 -12.38 16.03
CA LEU A 101 0.47 -11.41 15.92
C LEU A 101 0.02 -9.99 16.31
N ARG A 102 -1.21 -9.60 15.97
CA ARG A 102 -1.78 -8.33 16.42
C ARG A 102 -1.86 -8.24 17.94
N GLN A 103 -2.35 -9.30 18.59
CA GLN A 103 -2.41 -9.37 20.05
C GLN A 103 -1.00 -9.30 20.68
N GLU A 104 -0.04 -10.04 20.14
CA GLU A 104 1.36 -10.01 20.61
C GLU A 104 1.97 -8.61 20.48
N ILE A 105 1.70 -7.89 19.38
CA ILE A 105 2.16 -6.51 19.18
C ILE A 105 1.51 -5.56 20.20
N GLU A 106 0.20 -5.69 20.44
CA GLU A 106 -0.53 -4.88 21.41
C GLU A 106 0.01 -5.07 22.84
N GLU A 107 0.25 -6.31 23.24
CA GLU A 107 0.72 -6.65 24.59
C GLU A 107 2.20 -6.28 24.80
N GLN A 108 3.08 -6.61 23.84
CA GLN A 108 4.53 -6.46 24.00
C GLN A 108 5.04 -5.08 23.58
N TYR A 109 4.35 -4.41 22.66
CA TYR A 109 4.75 -3.12 22.09
C TYR A 109 3.59 -2.11 22.10
N PRO A 110 3.01 -1.78 23.26
CA PRO A 110 1.81 -0.94 23.35
C PRO A 110 1.96 0.45 22.72
N ALA A 111 3.15 1.06 22.80
CA ALA A 111 3.43 2.34 22.16
C ALA A 111 3.46 2.25 20.61
N LEU A 112 3.86 1.11 20.03
CA LEU A 112 3.76 0.88 18.59
C LEU A 112 2.30 0.68 18.19
N TRP A 113 1.57 -0.14 18.96
CA TRP A 113 0.16 -0.37 18.74
C TRP A 113 -0.66 0.93 18.76
N GLU A 114 -0.41 1.81 19.73
CA GLU A 114 -1.07 3.13 19.79
C GLU A 114 -0.82 3.96 18.51
N ARG A 115 0.41 3.94 17.97
CA ARG A 115 0.72 4.63 16.70
C ARG A 115 -0.02 4.01 15.52
N ILE A 116 -0.11 2.69 15.47
CA ILE A 116 -0.87 1.97 14.44
C ILE A 116 -2.35 2.38 14.50
N GLN A 117 -2.96 2.38 15.68
CA GLN A 117 -4.37 2.76 15.86
C GLN A 117 -4.62 4.23 15.47
N LYS A 118 -3.73 5.15 15.87
CA LYS A 118 -3.82 6.57 15.47
C LYS A 118 -3.75 6.76 13.95
N ARG A 119 -2.90 6.00 13.26
CA ARG A 119 -2.80 6.04 11.79
C ARG A 119 -4.03 5.46 11.11
N ARG A 120 -4.57 4.34 11.61
CA ARG A 120 -5.83 3.77 11.12
C ARG A 120 -6.98 4.77 11.26
N LEU A 121 -7.05 5.47 12.40
CA LEU A 121 -8.04 6.52 12.65
C LEU A 121 -7.93 7.64 11.61
N TYR A 122 -6.72 8.18 11.40
CA TYR A 122 -6.46 9.21 10.39
C TYR A 122 -6.89 8.76 8.99
N MET A 123 -6.50 7.55 8.57
CA MET A 123 -6.86 7.07 7.23
C MET A 123 -8.37 6.96 7.03
N ARG A 124 -9.10 6.52 8.06
CA ARG A 124 -10.55 6.42 8.03
C ARG A 124 -11.21 7.79 8.00
N GLU A 125 -10.80 8.71 8.89
CA GLU A 125 -11.51 9.98 9.12
C GLU A 125 -11.12 11.08 8.13
N GLU A 126 -9.86 11.08 7.66
CA GLU A 126 -9.34 12.15 6.79
C GLU A 126 -9.18 11.70 5.34
N LEU A 127 -8.86 10.41 5.10
CA LEU A 127 -8.65 9.88 3.74
C LEU A 127 -9.81 9.04 3.21
N ASN A 128 -10.80 8.72 4.06
CA ASN A 128 -11.90 7.80 3.76
C ASN A 128 -11.42 6.40 3.30
N ILE A 129 -10.33 5.91 3.90
CA ILE A 129 -9.76 4.59 3.63
C ILE A 129 -9.91 3.72 4.87
N GLU A 130 -10.71 2.66 4.77
CA GLU A 130 -10.85 1.65 5.83
C GLU A 130 -9.89 0.49 5.58
N LEU A 131 -8.94 0.28 6.48
CA LEU A 131 -8.00 -0.83 6.37
C LEU A 131 -8.58 -2.10 6.99
N LYS A 132 -8.36 -3.25 6.38
CA LYS A 132 -8.60 -4.55 7.04
C LYS A 132 -7.79 -4.64 8.33
N GLU A 133 -8.29 -5.41 9.30
CA GLU A 133 -7.60 -5.57 10.59
C GLU A 133 -6.17 -6.12 10.43
N GLU A 134 -5.96 -7.02 9.47
CA GLU A 134 -4.67 -7.65 9.22
C GLU A 134 -3.63 -6.73 8.59
N LEU A 135 -4.02 -5.54 8.13
CA LEU A 135 -3.13 -4.58 7.48
C LEU A 135 -2.79 -3.45 8.46
N LEU A 136 -1.54 -3.42 8.90
CA LEU A 136 -1.05 -2.49 9.92
C LEU A 136 -0.24 -1.35 9.28
N PRO A 137 -0.68 -0.07 9.39
CA PRO A 137 0.09 1.08 8.91
C PRO A 137 1.36 1.33 9.75
N LEU A 138 2.53 1.21 9.12
CA LEU A 138 3.83 1.40 9.79
C LEU A 138 4.43 2.79 9.60
N CYS A 139 3.93 3.60 8.65
CA CYS A 139 4.31 5.00 8.47
C CYS A 139 3.12 5.95 8.64
N SER A 140 3.40 7.21 8.99
CA SER A 140 2.36 8.24 9.10
C SER A 140 1.95 8.83 7.75
N THR A 141 2.66 8.45 6.67
CA THR A 141 2.44 8.90 5.30
C THR A 141 1.72 7.85 4.45
N LEU A 142 1.14 6.81 5.06
CA LEU A 142 0.41 5.78 4.32
C LEU A 142 -0.75 6.40 3.56
N ALA A 143 -0.73 6.25 2.23
CA ALA A 143 -1.70 6.87 1.31
C ALA A 143 -1.75 8.41 1.39
N TYR A 144 -0.71 9.05 1.92
CA TYR A 144 -0.61 10.51 1.97
C TYR A 144 -0.08 11.04 0.63
N TYR A 145 -0.96 11.22 -0.35
CA TYR A 145 -0.61 11.65 -1.69
C TYR A 145 -0.96 13.11 -1.96
N ARG A 146 0.03 13.92 -2.38
CA ARG A 146 -0.08 15.38 -2.52
C ARG A 146 0.27 15.85 -3.93
N PRO A 147 -0.68 15.83 -4.88
CA PRO A 147 -0.45 16.31 -6.24
C PRO A 147 -0.12 17.81 -6.29
N PHE A 148 -0.58 18.59 -5.31
CA PHE A 148 -0.27 20.02 -5.16
C PHE A 148 0.81 20.22 -4.09
N PHE A 149 2.04 19.78 -4.36
CA PHE A 149 3.14 19.76 -3.38
C PHE A 149 3.34 21.07 -2.59
N LEU A 150 3.15 22.22 -3.25
CA LEU A 150 3.28 23.56 -2.63
C LEU A 150 2.06 24.01 -1.81
N ASN A 151 0.96 23.26 -1.80
CA ASN A 151 -0.20 23.52 -0.95
C ASN A 151 -0.20 22.53 0.24
N PRO A 152 0.21 22.97 1.46
CA PRO A 152 0.31 22.11 2.65
C PRO A 152 -1.04 21.63 3.17
N ASN A 153 -2.14 22.26 2.76
CA ASN A 153 -3.47 21.99 3.30
C ASN A 153 -4.27 20.99 2.45
N LEU A 154 -3.68 20.43 1.39
CA LEU A 154 -4.36 19.50 0.48
C LEU A 154 -3.60 18.17 0.37
N ALA A 155 -4.36 17.08 0.51
CA ALA A 155 -3.98 15.72 0.15
C ALA A 155 -5.17 15.05 -0.55
N MET A 156 -4.92 13.96 -1.27
CA MET A 156 -5.97 13.14 -1.87
C MET A 156 -6.74 12.39 -0.78
N ALA A 157 -8.07 12.33 -0.92
CA ALA A 157 -8.97 11.52 -0.11
C ALA A 157 -9.99 10.84 -1.03
N LEU A 158 -10.47 9.66 -0.64
CA LEU A 158 -11.57 9.01 -1.34
C LEU A 158 -12.88 9.73 -1.05
N LYS A 159 -13.87 9.55 -1.94
CA LYS A 159 -15.21 10.10 -1.76
C LYS A 159 -16.12 9.12 -1.04
#